data_AF-A0A354TLU5-F1
#
_entry.id   AF-A0A354TLU5-F1
#
_cell.length_a   1.000
_cell.length_b   1.000
_cell.length_c   1.000
_cell.angle_alpha   90.00
_cell.angle_beta   90.00
_cell.angle_gamma   90.00
#
_symmetry.space_group_name_H-M   'P 1'
#
loop_
_entity.id
_entity.type
_entity.pdbx_description
1 polymer ?
#
loop_
_entity_poly.entity_id
_entity_poly.type
_entity_poly.pdbx_seq_one_letter_code
_entity_poly.pdbx_strand_id
1 'polypeptide(L)'
;LGDWVDVSTRGEFQVSLSWKIKNQLLEMSFSEQAGATIASININPSSGEIVHAGINPIGASITGTWDFAVEEGPKFDGKFISPEGVEGKLSIQMVPQENDALLFKIAQSNISMIRK
;
A
#
# COMPACT_ATOMS: atom_id res chain seq x y z
N LEU A 1 -9.58 4.07 -4.81
CA LEU A 1 -9.26 3.73 -6.22
C LEU A 1 -8.76 4.95 -6.94
N GLY A 2 -7.83 4.77 -7.87
CA GLY A 2 -7.18 5.85 -8.61
C GLY A 2 -5.72 6.01 -8.23
N ASP A 3 -5.11 7.02 -8.84
CA ASP A 3 -3.68 7.26 -8.78
C ASP A 3 -3.41 8.45 -7.85
N TRP A 4 -2.38 8.30 -7.03
CA TRP A 4 -1.97 9.25 -6.01
C TRP A 4 -0.49 9.54 -6.19
N VAL A 5 -0.13 10.81 -6.16
CA VAL A 5 1.25 11.25 -6.35
C VAL A 5 1.72 12.03 -5.12
N ASP A 6 2.94 11.77 -4.71
CA ASP A 6 3.58 12.56 -3.66
C ASP A 6 3.87 13.98 -4.16
N VAL A 7 3.40 14.96 -3.41
CA VAL A 7 3.56 16.39 -3.70
C VAL A 7 5.04 16.79 -3.65
N SER A 8 5.81 16.22 -2.72
CA SER A 8 7.18 16.62 -2.46
C SER A 8 8.15 16.17 -3.55
N THR A 9 7.90 15.00 -4.12
CA THR A 9 8.71 14.41 -5.20
C THR A 9 8.15 14.68 -6.60
N ARG A 10 7.07 15.46 -6.72
CA ARG A 10 6.40 15.75 -8.01
C ARG A 10 6.04 14.46 -8.77
N GLY A 11 5.68 13.40 -8.05
CA GLY A 11 5.31 12.11 -8.61
C GLY A 11 6.45 11.12 -8.88
N GLU A 12 7.65 11.28 -8.31
CA GLU A 12 8.60 10.14 -8.29
C GLU A 12 8.08 9.00 -7.41
N PHE A 13 7.37 9.33 -6.33
CA PHE A 13 6.59 8.36 -5.56
C PHE A 13 5.11 8.42 -5.97
N GLN A 14 4.59 7.27 -6.41
CA GLN A 14 3.18 7.14 -6.81
C GLN A 14 2.57 5.87 -6.24
N VAL A 15 1.29 5.97 -5.86
CA VAL A 15 0.46 4.85 -5.43
C VAL A 15 -0.74 4.75 -6.35
N SER A 16 -0.95 3.60 -6.97
CA SER A 16 -2.13 3.35 -7.80
C SER A 16 -2.97 2.22 -7.20
N LEU A 17 -4.30 2.39 -7.18
CA LEU A 17 -5.25 1.43 -6.64
C LEU A 17 -6.33 1.10 -7.68
N SER A 18 -6.35 -0.13 -8.17
CA SER A 18 -7.22 -0.55 -9.29
C SER A 18 -7.87 -1.91 -9.06
N TRP A 19 -9.20 -2.00 -9.22
CA TRP A 19 -9.88 -3.29 -9.23
C TRP A 19 -9.46 -4.09 -10.46
N LYS A 20 -8.99 -5.33 -10.25
CA LYS A 20 -8.73 -6.30 -11.32
C LYS A 20 -9.85 -7.31 -11.47
N ILE A 21 -10.43 -7.74 -10.34
CA ILE A 21 -11.63 -8.56 -10.29
C ILE A 21 -12.63 -7.79 -9.43
N LYS A 22 -13.78 -7.45 -10.03
CA LYS A 22 -14.79 -6.55 -9.44
C LYS A 22 -15.07 -6.91 -7.98
N ASN A 23 -14.69 -6.01 -7.06
CA ASN A 23 -14.86 -6.12 -5.61
C ASN A 23 -14.22 -7.35 -4.93
N GLN A 24 -13.35 -8.08 -5.63
CA GLN A 24 -12.70 -9.29 -5.11
C GLN A 24 -11.19 -9.15 -5.03
N LEU A 25 -10.59 -8.48 -6.01
CA LEU A 25 -9.15 -8.29 -6.08
C LEU A 25 -8.83 -6.86 -6.45
N LEU A 26 -8.25 -6.15 -5.49
CA LEU A 26 -7.66 -4.84 -5.68
C LEU A 26 -6.17 -5.01 -5.90
N GLU A 27 -5.65 -4.49 -7.01
CA GLU A 27 -4.22 -4.33 -7.21
C GLU A 27 -3.80 -2.98 -6.64
N MET A 28 -2.70 -3.00 -5.89
CA MET A 28 -1.97 -1.82 -5.46
C MET A 28 -0.61 -1.84 -6.13
N SER A 29 -0.20 -0.71 -6.71
CA SER A 29 1.17 -0.52 -7.18
C SER A 29 1.84 0.66 -6.48
N PHE A 30 3.09 0.48 -6.11
CA PHE A 30 3.99 1.53 -5.62
C PHE A 30 5.06 1.74 -6.68
N SER A 31 5.18 2.95 -7.21
CA SER A 31 6.30 3.29 -8.08
C SER A 31 7.31 4.12 -7.30
N GLU A 32 8.55 3.66 -7.32
CA GLU A 32 9.72 4.32 -6.73
C GLU A 32 10.87 4.29 -7.76
N GLN A 33 11.99 4.98 -7.49
CA GLN A 33 13.16 4.94 -8.38
C GLN A 33 13.70 3.51 -8.61
N ALA A 34 13.50 2.61 -7.67
CA ALA A 34 13.91 1.20 -7.76
C ALA A 34 12.97 0.32 -8.63
N GLY A 35 11.90 0.90 -9.17
CA GLY A 35 10.87 0.20 -9.95
C GLY A 35 9.56 0.02 -9.20
N ALA A 36 8.60 -0.64 -9.85
CA ALA A 36 7.25 -0.76 -9.32
C ALA A 36 7.07 -2.02 -8.46
N THR A 37 6.68 -1.86 -7.19
CA THR A 37 6.14 -2.94 -6.38
C THR A 37 4.69 -3.16 -6.77
N ILE A 38 4.28 -4.41 -6.94
CA ILE A 38 2.89 -4.80 -7.21
C ILE A 38 2.40 -5.65 -6.06
N ALA A 39 1.18 -5.37 -5.61
CA ALA A 39 0.51 -6.10 -4.55
C ALA A 39 -0.94 -6.43 -4.88
N SER A 40 -1.37 -7.60 -4.43
CA SER A 40 -2.77 -8.00 -4.38
C SER A 40 -3.35 -7.75 -2.99
N ILE A 41 -4.54 -7.16 -2.96
CA ILE A 41 -5.37 -7.01 -1.77
C ILE A 41 -6.71 -7.70 -2.03
N ASN A 42 -7.07 -8.66 -1.19
CA ASN A 42 -8.29 -9.45 -1.32
C ASN A 42 -8.83 -9.85 0.07
N ILE A 43 -10.09 -10.26 0.12
CA ILE A 43 -10.69 -10.81 1.33
C ILE A 43 -10.36 -12.32 1.39
N ASN A 44 -9.84 -12.78 2.51
CA ASN A 44 -9.69 -14.20 2.79
C ASN A 44 -11.09 -14.81 3.01
N PRO A 45 -11.53 -15.78 2.19
CA PRO A 45 -12.89 -16.30 2.28
C PRO A 45 -13.17 -17.11 3.55
N SER A 46 -12.14 -17.62 4.25
CA SER A 46 -12.34 -18.40 5.47
C SER A 46 -12.37 -17.53 6.72
N SER A 47 -11.52 -16.50 6.80
CA SER A 47 -11.42 -15.62 7.98
C SER A 47 -12.16 -14.30 7.83
N GLY A 48 -12.45 -13.86 6.60
CA GLY A 48 -12.98 -12.53 6.31
C GLY A 48 -11.93 -11.41 6.39
N GLU A 49 -10.68 -11.72 6.70
CA GLU A 49 -9.60 -10.73 6.80
C GLU A 49 -9.24 -10.17 5.42
N ILE A 50 -8.89 -8.88 5.36
CA ILE A 50 -8.41 -8.27 4.12
C ILE A 50 -6.89 -8.47 4.08
N VAL A 51 -6.43 -9.38 3.25
CA VAL A 51 -5.02 -9.79 3.14
C VAL A 51 -4.30 -9.02 2.05
N HIS A 52 -3.01 -8.79 2.25
CA HIS A 52 -2.09 -8.15 1.31
C HIS A 52 -0.94 -9.10 1.03
N ALA A 53 -0.59 -9.26 -0.25
CA ALA A 53 0.66 -9.88 -0.68
C ALA A 53 1.26 -9.07 -1.84
N GLY A 54 2.53 -8.68 -1.71
CA GLY A 54 3.22 -7.87 -2.72
C GLY A 54 4.67 -8.28 -2.90
N ILE A 55 5.20 -7.96 -4.08
CA ILE A 55 6.59 -8.23 -4.46
C ILE A 55 7.12 -7.06 -5.29
N ASN A 56 8.40 -6.73 -5.08
CA ASN A 56 9.10 -5.73 -5.87
C ASN A 56 10.03 -6.38 -6.91
N PRO A 57 10.57 -5.60 -7.87
CA PRO A 57 11.37 -6.16 -8.97
C PRO A 57 12.68 -6.84 -8.55
N ILE A 58 13.16 -6.55 -7.34
CA ILE A 58 14.39 -7.15 -6.80
C ILE A 58 14.13 -8.39 -5.93
N GLY A 59 12.87 -8.82 -5.81
CA GLY A 59 12.48 -10.04 -5.08
C GLY A 59 12.19 -9.82 -3.60
N ALA A 60 12.16 -8.58 -3.11
CA ALA A 60 11.65 -8.30 -1.77
C ALA A 60 10.12 -8.47 -1.76
N SER A 61 9.57 -9.02 -0.68
CA SER A 61 8.14 -9.27 -0.54
C SER A 61 7.55 -8.62 0.70
N ILE A 62 6.27 -8.29 0.63
CA ILE A 62 5.48 -7.73 1.74
C ILE A 62 4.22 -8.57 1.89
N THR A 63 3.89 -8.95 3.12
CA THR A 63 2.65 -9.68 3.45
C THR A 63 2.05 -9.14 4.73
N GLY A 64 0.73 -9.18 4.84
CA GLY A 64 0.04 -8.77 6.07
C GLY A 64 -1.46 -8.61 5.86
N THR A 65 -2.09 -7.87 6.77
CA THR A 65 -3.53 -7.62 6.74
C THR A 65 -3.82 -6.12 6.83
N TRP A 66 -4.98 -5.75 6.28
CA TRP A 66 -5.54 -4.42 6.40
C TRP A 66 -6.72 -4.43 7.36
N ASP A 67 -6.77 -3.41 8.21
CA ASP A 67 -7.95 -3.02 8.96
C ASP A 67 -8.51 -1.72 8.37
N PHE A 68 -9.69 -1.82 7.77
CA PHE A 68 -10.41 -0.68 7.20
C PHE A 68 -11.41 -0.05 8.18
N ALA A 69 -11.58 -0.63 9.37
CA ALA A 69 -12.48 -0.11 10.40
C ALA A 69 -11.82 0.94 11.30
N VAL A 70 -10.51 1.15 11.17
CA VAL A 70 -9.78 2.20 11.88
C VAL A 70 -10.33 3.57 11.52
N GLU A 71 -10.71 4.37 12.53
CA GLU A 71 -11.40 5.66 12.37
C GLU A 71 -10.57 6.66 11.55
N GLU A 72 -9.26 6.73 11.79
CA GLU A 72 -8.37 7.65 11.07
C GLU A 72 -8.10 7.21 9.62
N GLY A 73 -8.50 5.98 9.26
CA GLY A 73 -8.36 5.43 7.91
C GLY A 73 -7.59 4.11 7.86
N PRO A 74 -7.61 3.44 6.70
CA PRO A 74 -7.13 2.07 6.56
C PRO A 74 -5.69 1.88 7.04
N LYS A 75 -5.49 0.87 7.87
CA LYS A 75 -4.20 0.53 8.44
C LYS A 75 -3.76 -0.85 8.00
N PHE A 76 -2.52 -0.97 7.55
CA PHE A 76 -1.86 -2.23 7.27
C PHE A 76 -0.84 -2.54 8.35
N ASP A 77 -0.85 -3.78 8.82
CA ASP A 77 0.17 -4.33 9.69
C ASP A 77 0.69 -5.64 9.09
N GLY A 78 2.00 -5.77 8.97
CA GLY A 78 2.59 -6.91 8.29
C GLY A 78 4.10 -7.02 8.44
N LYS A 79 4.68 -7.80 7.54
CA LYS A 79 6.12 -8.05 7.46
C LYS A 79 6.64 -7.86 6.04
N PHE A 80 7.91 -7.50 5.95
CA PHE A 80 8.66 -7.54 4.71
C PHE A 80 9.78 -8.59 4.80
N ILE A 81 10.17 -9.14 3.66
CA ILE A 81 11.34 -10.00 3.48
C ILE A 81 12.18 -9.36 2.39
N SER A 82 13.43 -9.01 2.69
CA SER A 82 14.41 -8.50 1.72
C SER A 82 14.87 -9.60 0.73
N PRO A 83 15.51 -9.24 -0.40
CA PRO A 83 16.08 -10.22 -1.32
C PRO A 83 17.11 -11.15 -0.68
N GLU A 84 17.81 -10.68 0.36
CA GLU A 84 18.79 -11.45 1.14
C GLU A 84 18.13 -12.34 2.21
N GLY A 85 16.79 -12.32 2.32
CA GLY A 85 16.04 -13.13 3.27
C GLY A 85 15.93 -12.53 4.67
N VAL A 86 16.38 -11.30 4.90
CA VAL A 86 16.17 -10.58 6.17
C VAL A 86 14.70 -10.21 6.30
N GLU A 87 14.08 -10.64 7.39
CA GLU A 87 12.71 -10.28 7.74
C GLU A 87 12.65 -9.01 8.63
N GLY A 88 11.59 -8.22 8.44
CA GLY A 88 11.28 -7.09 9.31
C GLY A 88 9.78 -6.79 9.35
N LYS A 89 9.37 -5.91 10.27
CA LYS A 89 7.98 -5.47 10.40
C LYS A 89 7.73 -4.24 9.54
N LEU A 90 6.52 -4.14 9.00
CA LEU A 90 6.04 -2.98 8.26
C LEU A 90 4.64 -2.60 8.74
N SER A 91 4.44 -1.32 9.00
CA SER A 91 3.13 -0.74 9.27
C SER A 91 2.93 0.44 8.34
N ILE A 92 1.74 0.51 7.75
CA ILE A 92 1.33 1.57 6.82
C ILE A 92 -0.04 2.06 7.29
N GLN A 93 -0.28 3.38 7.23
CA GLN A 93 -1.61 3.93 7.43
C GLN A 93 -1.95 4.93 6.33
N MET A 94 -3.11 4.75 5.72
CA MET A 94 -3.70 5.64 4.74
C MET A 94 -4.72 6.53 5.45
N VAL A 95 -4.39 7.80 5.68
CA VAL A 95 -5.27 8.74 6.38
C VAL A 95 -5.85 9.73 5.37
N PRO A 96 -7.14 9.61 4.99
CA PRO A 96 -7.81 10.57 4.12
C PRO A 96 -7.70 11.99 4.68
N GLN A 97 -7.56 12.98 3.80
CA GLN A 97 -7.51 14.40 4.15
C GLN A 97 -8.56 15.16 3.32
N GLU A 98 -8.76 16.44 3.64
CA GLU A 98 -9.60 17.33 2.82
C GLU A 98 -9.04 17.49 1.40
N ASN A 99 -9.89 17.93 0.46
CA ASN A 99 -9.52 18.24 -0.93
C ASN A 99 -8.90 17.05 -1.71
N ASP A 100 -9.43 15.84 -1.52
CA ASP A 100 -8.93 14.61 -2.16
C ASP A 100 -7.42 14.39 -1.96
N ALA A 101 -6.90 14.78 -0.80
CA ALA A 101 -5.56 14.46 -0.36
C ALA A 101 -5.52 13.22 0.53
N LEU A 102 -4.36 12.58 0.59
CA LEU A 102 -4.11 11.40 1.40
C LEU A 102 -2.78 11.57 2.13
N LEU A 103 -2.77 11.39 3.45
CA LEU A 103 -1.54 11.27 4.20
C LEU A 103 -1.16 9.79 4.29
N PHE A 104 -0.07 9.42 3.62
CA PHE A 104 0.45 8.07 3.59
C PHE A 104 1.57 7.93 4.62
N LYS A 105 1.27 7.28 5.73
CA LYS A 105 2.24 7.02 6.81
C LYS A 105 2.90 5.67 6.59
N ILE A 106 4.23 5.63 6.55
CA ILE A 106 5.00 4.41 6.40
C ILE A 106 6.27 4.48 7.24
N ALA A 107 6.46 3.48 8.10
CA ALA A 107 7.56 3.49 9.08
C ALA A 107 7.62 4.82 9.88
N GLN A 108 8.69 5.59 9.73
CA GLN A 108 8.88 6.90 10.37
C GLN A 108 8.58 8.09 9.45
N SER A 109 8.07 7.82 8.24
CA SER A 109 7.83 8.81 7.20
C SER A 109 6.34 9.10 7.03
N ASN A 110 6.05 10.38 6.74
CA ASN A 110 4.72 10.87 6.42
C ASN A 110 4.78 11.48 5.01
N ILE A 111 4.05 10.92 4.07
CA ILE A 111 4.06 11.34 2.67
C ILE A 111 2.71 11.97 2.33
N SER A 112 2.73 13.24 1.93
CA SER A 112 1.53 13.97 1.50
C SER A 112 1.25 13.65 0.04
N MET A 113 0.15 12.95 -0.20
CA MET A 113 -0.27 12.51 -1.52
C MET A 113 -1.47 13.33 -1.99
N ILE A 114 -1.49 13.68 -3.27
CA ILE A 114 -2.67 14.24 -3.95
C ILE A 114 -3.15 13.28 -5.01
N ARG A 115 -4.45 13.25 -5.25
CA ARG A 115 -5.02 12.52 -6.39
C ARG A 115 -4.52 13.15 -7.69
N LYS A 116 -4.09 12.30 -8.62
CA LYS A 116 -3.65 12.69 -9.97
C LYS A 116 -4.84 12.91 -10.91
#